data_AF-A0A8S9GBE4-F1
#
_entry.id   AF-A0A8S9GBE4-F1
#
_cell.length_a   1.000
_cell.length_b   1.000
_cell.length_c   1.000
_cell.angle_alpha   90.00
_cell.angle_beta   90.00
_cell.angle_gamma   90.00
#
_symmetry.space_group_name_H-M   'P 1'
#
loop_
_entity.id
_entity.type
_entity.pdbx_description
1 polymer ?
#
loop_
_entity_poly.entity_id
_entity_poly.type
_entity_poly.pdbx_seq_one_letter_code
_entity_poly.pdbx_strand_id
1 'polypeptide(L)'
;MNLQPSEAEAGFDIRIPPSVDSEALERRLVEEWAPAARNMSVEFKQKHSGEPLLTAADDSNPWWRLLENAVKEAGGKTSKPEIFPASTDARYFRMAGVPAFGFSPISNTPSLLHDHNEYLSRAEYLKGIDVYVSIIKAYASYEIKSDSRDEL
;
A
#
# COMPACT_ATOMS: atom_id res chain seq x y z
N MET A 1 -43.71 -22.44 6.09
CA MET A 1 -43.56 -21.38 5.06
C MET A 1 -42.25 -21.68 4.36
N ASN A 2 -42.28 -22.09 3.10
CA ASN A 2 -41.16 -22.77 2.43
C ASN A 2 -40.82 -22.06 1.10
N LEU A 3 -40.74 -20.72 1.15
CA LEU A 3 -40.56 -19.89 -0.04
C LEU A 3 -39.08 -19.57 -0.23
N GLN A 4 -38.53 -19.89 -1.39
CA GLN A 4 -37.17 -19.51 -1.76
C GLN A 4 -37.17 -18.05 -2.27
N PRO A 5 -36.19 -17.21 -1.87
CA PRO A 5 -36.04 -15.86 -2.44
C PRO A 5 -35.86 -15.89 -3.96
N SER A 6 -36.42 -14.90 -4.65
CA SER A 6 -36.30 -14.75 -6.11
C SER A 6 -34.94 -14.20 -6.56
N GLU A 7 -34.20 -13.55 -5.65
CA GLU A 7 -32.92 -12.90 -5.92
C GLU A 7 -31.99 -13.00 -4.70
N ALA A 8 -30.70 -12.89 -4.96
CA ALA A 8 -29.66 -12.81 -3.95
C ALA A 8 -28.49 -11.99 -4.49
N GLU A 9 -27.84 -11.22 -3.61
CA GLU A 9 -26.66 -10.43 -3.91
C GLU A 9 -25.52 -10.80 -2.97
N ALA A 10 -24.29 -10.72 -3.47
CA ALA A 10 -23.08 -10.93 -2.68
C ALA A 10 -22.01 -9.91 -3.07
N GLY A 11 -21.38 -9.31 -2.06
CA GLY A 11 -20.25 -8.41 -2.24
C GLY A 11 -18.92 -9.15 -2.09
N PHE A 12 -17.95 -8.82 -2.93
CA PHE A 12 -16.60 -9.37 -2.88
C PHE A 12 -15.57 -8.23 -2.88
N ASP A 13 -14.56 -8.33 -2.01
CA ASP A 13 -13.34 -7.52 -2.05
C ASP A 13 -12.24 -8.39 -2.66
N ILE A 14 -11.70 -7.97 -3.82
CA ILE A 14 -10.65 -8.69 -4.52
C ILE A 14 -9.41 -7.80 -4.61
N ARG A 15 -8.32 -8.28 -4.01
CA ARG A 15 -7.02 -7.61 -3.98
C ARG A 15 -6.10 -8.21 -5.03
N ILE A 16 -5.61 -7.36 -5.93
CA ILE A 16 -4.80 -7.76 -7.07
C ILE A 16 -3.36 -7.26 -6.84
N PRO A 17 -2.35 -8.14 -6.77
CA PRO A 17 -0.97 -7.70 -6.67
C PRO A 17 -0.50 -7.07 -8.01
N PRO A 18 0.55 -6.23 -7.98
CA PRO A 18 1.11 -5.58 -9.17
C PRO A 18 1.54 -6.53 -10.30
N SER A 19 1.79 -7.81 -10.00
CA SER A 19 2.24 -8.80 -10.98
C SER A 19 1.10 -9.52 -11.69
N VAL A 20 -0.16 -9.23 -11.37
CA VAL A 20 -1.34 -9.91 -11.92
C VAL A 20 -2.08 -8.98 -12.87
N ASP A 21 -2.48 -9.53 -14.03
CA ASP A 21 -3.30 -8.86 -15.02
C ASP A 21 -4.74 -8.65 -14.51
N SER A 22 -5.07 -7.40 -14.22
CA SER A 22 -6.39 -6.99 -13.73
C SER A 22 -7.49 -7.12 -14.80
N GLU A 23 -7.16 -6.93 -16.08
CA GLU A 23 -8.13 -7.03 -17.18
C GLU A 23 -8.48 -8.49 -17.45
N ALA A 24 -7.50 -9.40 -17.34
CA ALA A 24 -7.77 -10.83 -17.41
C ALA A 24 -8.69 -11.31 -16.28
N LEU A 25 -8.52 -10.81 -15.05
CA LEU A 25 -9.41 -11.12 -13.94
C LEU A 25 -10.83 -10.58 -14.19
N GLU A 26 -10.96 -9.34 -14.63
CA GLU A 26 -12.27 -8.74 -14.96
C GLU A 26 -13.02 -9.55 -16.02
N ARG A 27 -12.31 -9.98 -17.06
CA ARG A 27 -12.88 -10.85 -18.10
C ARG A 27 -13.41 -12.15 -17.52
N ARG A 28 -12.64 -12.80 -16.63
CA ARG A 28 -13.09 -14.03 -15.96
C ARG A 28 -14.32 -13.79 -15.08
N LEU A 29 -14.40 -12.65 -14.39
CA LEU A 29 -15.58 -12.30 -13.59
C LEU A 29 -16.85 -12.24 -14.45
N VAL A 30 -16.78 -11.57 -15.59
CA VAL A 30 -17.92 -11.33 -16.47
C VAL A 30 -18.27 -12.55 -17.32
N GLU A 31 -17.27 -13.22 -17.88
CA GLU A 31 -17.49 -14.31 -18.85
C GLU A 31 -17.69 -15.68 -18.19
N GLU A 32 -17.01 -15.95 -17.06
CA GLU A 32 -17.03 -17.27 -16.42
C GLU A 32 -17.87 -17.29 -15.13
N TRP A 33 -17.67 -16.31 -14.24
CA TRP A 33 -18.21 -16.41 -12.87
C TRP A 33 -19.63 -15.88 -12.74
N ALA A 34 -19.96 -14.79 -13.42
CA ALA A 34 -21.29 -14.19 -13.43
C ALA A 34 -21.77 -13.85 -14.84
N PRO A 35 -21.84 -14.85 -15.75
CA PRO A 35 -22.28 -14.63 -17.11
C PRO A 35 -23.76 -14.29 -17.19
N ALA A 36 -24.11 -13.33 -18.04
CA ALA A 36 -25.49 -12.95 -18.32
C ALA A 36 -26.34 -14.14 -18.80
N ALA A 37 -25.73 -15.14 -19.45
CA ALA A 37 -26.39 -16.38 -19.89
C ALA A 37 -26.97 -17.22 -18.71
N ARG A 38 -26.55 -16.95 -17.48
CA ARG A 38 -27.08 -17.58 -16.25
C ARG A 38 -27.97 -16.63 -15.43
N ASN A 39 -28.44 -15.52 -16.01
CA ASN A 39 -29.17 -14.45 -15.34
C ASN A 39 -28.38 -13.87 -14.14
N MET A 40 -27.07 -13.73 -14.29
CA MET A 40 -26.18 -13.11 -13.30
C MET A 40 -25.63 -11.78 -13.84
N SER A 41 -25.27 -10.89 -12.93
CA SER A 41 -24.65 -9.60 -13.23
C SER A 41 -23.53 -9.27 -12.24
N VAL A 42 -22.56 -8.46 -12.68
CA VAL A 42 -21.47 -7.94 -11.84
C VAL A 42 -21.54 -6.41 -11.85
N GLU A 43 -21.39 -5.81 -10.69
CA GLU A 43 -21.24 -4.36 -10.54
C GLU A 43 -19.93 -4.07 -9.79
N PHE A 44 -19.09 -3.21 -10.36
CA PHE A 44 -17.88 -2.75 -9.70
C PHE A 44 -18.16 -1.46 -8.93
N LYS A 45 -18.31 -1.56 -7.60
CA LYS A 45 -18.44 -0.38 -6.73
C LYS A 45 -17.15 0.44 -6.65
N GLN A 46 -16.00 -0.24 -6.69
CA GLN A 46 -14.68 0.37 -6.74
C GLN A 46 -13.81 -0.42 -7.71
N LYS A 47 -13.35 0.26 -8.76
CA LYS A 47 -12.45 -0.31 -9.77
C LYS A 47 -11.19 0.54 -9.87
N HIS A 48 -10.06 -0.13 -9.91
CA HIS A 48 -8.79 0.48 -10.26
C HIS A 48 -8.36 -0.07 -11.63
N SER A 49 -8.07 0.83 -12.55
CA SER A 49 -7.65 0.51 -13.91
C SER A 49 -6.31 1.19 -14.20
N GLY A 50 -5.54 0.61 -15.12
CA GLY A 50 -4.23 1.09 -15.50
C GLY A 50 -3.10 0.35 -14.80
N GLU A 51 -1.88 0.75 -15.14
CA GLU A 51 -0.68 0.05 -14.71
C GLU A 51 -0.45 0.16 -13.20
N PRO A 52 0.02 -0.93 -12.56
CA PRO A 52 0.43 -0.89 -11.16
C PRO A 52 1.54 0.14 -10.93
N LEU A 53 1.23 1.17 -10.15
CA LEU A 53 2.22 2.18 -9.79
C LEU A 53 3.06 1.69 -8.62
N LEU A 54 4.36 1.52 -8.81
CA LEU A 54 5.28 1.10 -7.76
C LEU A 54 6.29 2.19 -7.44
N THR A 55 6.60 2.33 -6.16
CA THR A 55 7.73 3.14 -5.72
C THR A 55 8.91 2.21 -5.47
N ALA A 56 10.02 2.43 -6.17
CA ALA A 56 11.25 1.67 -5.97
C ALA A 56 11.74 1.85 -4.53
N ALA A 57 11.92 0.74 -3.82
CA ALA A 57 12.42 0.68 -2.44
C ALA A 57 13.83 0.07 -2.45
N ASP A 58 14.70 0.65 -3.27
CA ASP A 58 16.08 0.25 -3.45
C ASP A 58 16.97 1.48 -3.68
N ASP A 59 18.25 1.20 -3.94
CA ASP A 59 19.30 2.19 -4.14
C ASP A 59 19.12 3.12 -5.34
N SER A 60 18.22 2.81 -6.27
CA SER A 60 17.86 3.72 -7.36
C SER A 60 17.00 4.90 -6.90
N ASN A 61 16.40 4.80 -5.72
CA ASN A 61 15.52 5.83 -5.16
C ASN A 61 16.19 6.55 -3.98
N PRO A 62 16.58 7.84 -4.12
CA PRO A 62 17.22 8.59 -3.04
C PRO A 62 16.33 8.73 -1.80
N TRP A 63 15.00 8.76 -1.99
CA TRP A 63 14.04 8.84 -0.89
C TRP A 63 14.03 7.55 -0.06
N TRP A 64 14.24 6.39 -0.69
CA TRP A 64 14.36 5.13 0.03
C TRP A 64 15.59 5.13 0.96
N ARG A 65 16.76 5.50 0.41
CA ARG A 65 17.98 5.62 1.20
C ARG A 65 17.83 6.59 2.37
N LEU A 66 17.16 7.72 2.15
CA LEU A 66 16.91 8.71 3.18
C LEU A 66 16.06 8.14 4.32
N LEU A 67 15.01 7.39 3.99
CA LEU A 67 14.18 6.68 4.96
C LEU A 67 15.00 5.67 5.78
N GLU A 68 15.78 4.81 5.11
CA GLU A 68 16.57 3.78 5.80
C GLU A 68 17.60 4.38 6.78
N ASN A 69 18.29 5.44 6.34
CA ASN A 69 19.26 6.13 7.18
C ASN A 69 18.59 6.79 8.39
N ALA A 70 17.47 7.49 8.20
CA ALA A 70 16.77 8.15 9.30
C ALA A 70 16.21 7.15 10.33
N VAL A 71 15.71 6.00 9.88
CA VAL A 71 15.28 4.89 10.76
C VAL A 71 16.47 4.35 11.54
N LYS A 72 17.62 4.15 10.88
CA LYS A 72 18.85 3.65 11.51
C LYS A 72 19.41 4.62 12.56
N GLU A 73 19.40 5.92 12.26
CA GLU A 73 19.84 6.98 13.20
C GLU A 73 18.99 7.01 14.48
N ALA A 74 17.70 6.69 14.36
CA ALA A 74 16.80 6.53 15.51
C ALA A 74 16.96 5.18 16.24
N GLY A 75 17.99 4.38 15.90
CA GLY A 75 18.24 3.07 16.50
C GLY A 75 17.32 1.96 16.00
N GLY A 76 16.59 2.20 14.91
CA GLY A 76 15.72 1.23 14.25
C GLY A 76 16.43 0.43 13.16
N LYS A 77 15.69 -0.49 12.54
CA LYS A 77 16.11 -1.23 11.35
C LYS A 77 14.91 -1.45 10.43
N THR A 78 15.07 -1.16 9.16
CA THR A 78 14.07 -1.47 8.12
C THR A 78 14.01 -2.97 7.85
N SER A 79 12.79 -3.49 7.67
CA SER A 79 12.58 -4.83 7.12
C SER A 79 12.77 -4.82 5.61
N LYS A 80 12.79 -6.00 5.00
CA LYS A 80 12.70 -6.10 3.54
C LYS A 80 11.41 -5.41 3.07
N PRO A 81 11.45 -4.61 1.98
CA PRO A 81 10.25 -4.06 1.38
C PRO A 81 9.29 -5.16 0.91
N GLU A 82 8.01 -4.96 1.14
CA GLU A 82 6.96 -5.92 0.81
C GLU A 82 5.76 -5.20 0.17
N ILE A 83 4.98 -5.95 -0.61
CA ILE A 83 3.71 -5.47 -1.13
C ILE A 83 2.68 -5.58 -0.01
N PHE A 84 2.21 -4.44 0.48
CA PHE A 84 1.16 -4.40 1.49
C PHE A 84 -0.15 -4.93 0.88
N PRO A 85 -0.78 -5.97 1.47
CA PRO A 85 -1.96 -6.60 0.88
C PRO A 85 -3.23 -5.75 1.03
N ALA A 86 -3.21 -4.68 1.82
CA ALA A 86 -4.31 -3.73 1.94
C ALA A 86 -4.04 -2.45 1.14
N SER A 87 -5.01 -1.53 1.16
CA SER A 87 -4.92 -0.24 0.45
C SER A 87 -4.59 0.89 1.43
N THR A 88 -3.85 1.89 0.94
CA THR A 88 -3.55 3.13 1.68
C THR A 88 -3.64 4.31 0.71
N ASP A 89 -3.62 5.53 1.25
CA ASP A 89 -3.64 6.76 0.44
C ASP A 89 -2.38 6.94 -0.43
N ALA A 90 -1.32 6.16 -0.18
CA ALA A 90 -0.11 6.14 -0.99
C ALA A 90 -0.39 5.85 -2.47
N ARG A 91 -1.52 5.20 -2.81
CA ARG A 91 -1.93 5.01 -4.21
C ARG A 91 -2.23 6.35 -4.92
N TYR A 92 -2.86 7.30 -4.23
CA TYR A 92 -3.22 8.59 -4.82
C TYR A 92 -1.99 9.47 -5.03
N PHE A 93 -1.03 9.45 -4.10
CA PHE A 93 0.25 10.11 -4.28
C PHE A 93 1.02 9.55 -5.47
N ARG A 94 1.09 8.22 -5.60
CA ARG A 94 1.71 7.57 -6.76
C ARG A 94 1.02 7.95 -8.07
N MET A 95 -0.32 8.00 -8.10
CA MET A 95 -1.09 8.47 -9.27
C MET A 95 -0.78 9.92 -9.63
N ALA A 96 -0.46 10.76 -8.65
CA ALA A 96 -0.02 12.13 -8.86
C ALA A 96 1.48 12.26 -9.21
N GLY A 97 2.19 11.15 -9.43
CA GLY A 97 3.62 11.14 -9.74
C GLY A 97 4.55 11.33 -8.53
N VAL A 98 4.01 11.27 -7.31
CA VAL A 98 4.79 11.40 -6.07
C VAL A 98 5.13 10.02 -5.52
N PRO A 99 6.43 9.66 -5.38
CA PRO A 99 6.86 8.44 -4.73
C PRO A 99 6.31 8.35 -3.30
N ALA A 100 5.78 7.19 -2.90
CA ALA A 100 5.20 7.01 -1.57
C ALA A 100 5.52 5.63 -1.01
N PHE A 101 5.97 5.59 0.24
CA PHE A 101 6.26 4.36 0.98
C PHE A 101 5.25 4.17 2.11
N GLY A 102 4.79 2.93 2.29
CA GLY A 102 4.15 2.53 3.53
C GLY A 102 5.22 2.22 4.57
N PHE A 103 5.15 2.85 5.74
CA PHE A 103 6.09 2.62 6.83
C PHE A 103 5.36 2.65 8.17
N SER A 104 5.73 1.72 9.06
CA SER A 104 5.29 1.70 10.45
C SER A 104 6.50 1.46 11.34
N PRO A 105 6.72 2.27 12.40
CA PRO A 105 7.77 2.02 13.37
C PRO A 105 7.35 1.01 14.45
N ILE A 106 6.12 0.49 14.39
CA ILE A 106 5.62 -0.50 15.34
C ILE A 106 6.49 -1.75 15.22
N SER A 107 7.26 -2.02 16.26
CA SER A 107 8.09 -3.21 16.39
C SER A 107 7.64 -4.04 17.58
N ASN A 108 8.07 -5.31 17.62
CA ASN A 108 7.83 -6.22 18.74
C ASN A 108 6.36 -6.33 19.20
N THR A 109 5.41 -6.06 18.31
CA THR A 109 3.97 -6.06 18.57
C THR A 109 3.31 -6.99 17.56
N PRO A 110 2.44 -7.92 17.98
CA PRO A 110 1.70 -8.78 17.05
C PRO A 110 0.89 -7.94 16.05
N SER A 111 0.80 -8.39 14.79
CA SER A 111 -0.04 -7.74 13.79
C SER A 111 -1.51 -8.05 14.06
N LEU A 112 -2.18 -7.15 14.79
CA LEU A 112 -3.60 -7.23 15.15
C LEU A 112 -4.45 -6.18 14.42
N LEU A 113 -3.97 -5.65 13.29
CA LEU A 113 -4.71 -4.67 12.49
C LEU A 113 -6.11 -5.22 12.15
N HIS A 114 -7.15 -4.54 12.62
CA HIS A 114 -8.56 -4.93 12.46
C HIS A 114 -8.96 -6.24 13.15
N ASP A 115 -8.18 -6.72 14.13
CA ASP A 115 -8.51 -7.90 14.93
C ASP A 115 -8.96 -7.50 16.35
N HIS A 116 -9.43 -8.49 17.11
CA HIS A 116 -9.87 -8.33 18.49
C HIS A 116 -8.68 -7.93 19.38
N ASN A 117 -8.92 -6.99 20.28
CA ASN A 117 -7.92 -6.48 21.23
C ASN A 117 -6.66 -5.95 20.55
N GLU A 118 -6.78 -5.32 19.37
CA GLU A 118 -5.70 -4.54 18.77
C GLU A 118 -5.09 -3.58 19.80
N TYR A 119 -3.77 -3.66 20.00
CA TYR A 119 -3.07 -2.85 21.00
C TYR A 119 -1.67 -2.47 20.53
N LEU A 120 -1.12 -1.44 21.18
CA LEU A 120 0.27 -1.04 21.05
C LEU A 120 0.81 -0.70 22.45
N SER A 121 2.00 -1.18 22.78
CA SER A 121 2.60 -0.84 24.07
C SER A 121 2.99 0.64 24.10
N ARG A 122 2.90 1.27 25.28
CA ARG A 122 3.36 2.66 25.47
C ARG A 122 4.82 2.83 25.04
N ALA A 123 5.68 1.86 25.30
CA ALA A 123 7.10 1.92 24.95
C ALA A 123 7.31 1.94 23.43
N GLU A 124 6.63 1.06 22.69
CA GLU A 124 6.71 1.01 21.22
C GLU A 124 6.06 2.24 20.58
N TYR A 125 4.96 2.75 21.14
CA TYR A 125 4.37 4.02 20.71
C TYR A 125 5.35 5.19 20.83
N LEU A 126 5.99 5.36 21.99
CA LEU A 126 6.94 6.45 22.22
C LEU A 126 8.20 6.30 21.35
N LYS A 127 8.72 5.08 21.22
CA LYS A 127 9.83 4.79 20.29
C LYS A 127 9.46 5.16 18.84
N GLY A 128 8.22 4.87 18.44
CA GLY A 128 7.74 5.24 17.10
C GLY A 128 7.72 6.74 16.84
N ILE A 129 7.46 7.55 17.87
CA ILE A 129 7.55 9.02 17.77
C ILE A 129 8.98 9.43 17.42
N ASP A 130 9.98 8.91 18.14
CA ASP A 130 11.39 9.27 17.89
C ASP A 130 11.84 8.91 16.47
N VAL A 131 11.39 7.75 15.97
CA VAL A 131 11.63 7.32 14.58
C VAL A 131 10.99 8.28 13.58
N TYR A 132 9.71 8.64 13.76
CA TYR A 132 9.07 9.61 12.86
C TYR A 132 9.70 11.00 12.92
N VAL A 133 10.11 11.47 14.10
CA VAL A 133 10.83 12.75 14.23
C VAL A 133 12.13 12.71 13.44
N SER A 134 12.87 11.61 13.50
CA SER A 134 14.09 11.42 12.70
C SER A 134 13.80 11.48 11.19
N ILE A 135 12.79 10.73 10.73
CA ILE A 135 12.39 10.69 9.33
C ILE A 135 11.96 12.08 8.84
N ILE A 136 11.07 12.76 9.57
CA ILE A 136 10.55 14.07 9.17
C ILE A 136 11.68 15.09 9.11
N LYS A 137 12.62 15.09 10.07
CA LYS A 137 13.80 15.96 10.04
C LYS A 137 14.65 15.69 8.80
N ALA A 138 14.99 14.43 8.54
CA ALA A 138 15.82 14.04 7.40
C ALA A 138 15.19 14.47 6.07
N TYR A 139 13.88 14.27 5.89
CA TYR A 139 13.15 14.68 4.69
C TYR A 139 13.04 16.20 4.56
N ALA A 140 12.75 16.91 5.65
CA ALA A 140 12.59 18.37 5.64
C ALA A 140 13.92 19.12 5.43
N SER A 141 15.06 18.51 5.79
CA SER A 141 16.39 19.08 5.57
C SER A 141 17.10 18.53 4.33
N TYR A 142 16.43 17.71 3.52
CA TYR A 142 17.06 17.10 2.35
C TYR A 142 17.20 18.13 1.23
N GLU A 143 18.45 18.50 0.95
CA GLU A 143 18.79 19.30 -0.23
C GLU A 143 19.06 18.37 -1.41
N ILE A 144 18.32 18.57 -2.50
CA ILE A 144 18.62 17.92 -3.77
C ILE A 144 19.96 18.51 -4.24
N LYS A 145 21.03 17.71 -4.22
CA LYS A 145 22.25 18.07 -4.92
C LYS A 145 21.90 18.17 -6.40
N SER A 146 21.72 19.39 -6.90
CA SER A 146 21.71 19.61 -8.34
C SER A 146 23.13 19.28 -8.79
N ASP A 147 23.30 18.21 -9.56
CA ASP A 147 24.45 18.14 -10.44
C ASP A 147 24.34 19.39 -11.31
N SER A 148 25.21 20.36 -11.04
CA SER A 148 25.39 21.51 -11.89
C SER A 148 25.53 20.97 -13.31
N ARG A 149 24.58 21.34 -14.17
CA ARG A 149 24.83 21.33 -15.61
C ARG A 149 26.06 22.20 -15.78
N ASP A 150 27.22 21.56 -15.91
CA ASP A 150 28.42 22.21 -16.36
C ASP A 150 28.08 22.84 -17.71
N GLU A 151 27.99 24.16 -17.68
CA GLU A 151 28.11 25.03 -18.83
C GLU A 151 29.41 24.67 -19.55
N LEU A 152 29.31 24.27 -20.83
CA LEU A 152 30.25 24.58 -21.90
C LEU A 152 29.56 24.37 -23.25
#